data_AF-A0A1G7MBJ3-F1
#
_entry.id   AF-A0A1G7MBJ3-F1
#
_cell.length_a   1.000
_cell.length_b   1.000
_cell.length_c   1.000
_cell.angle_alpha   90.00
_cell.angle_beta   90.00
_cell.angle_gamma   90.00
#
_symmetry.space_group_name_H-M   'P 1'
#
loop_
_entity.id
_entity.type
_entity.pdbx_description
1 polymer ?
#
loop_
_entity_poly.entity_id
_entity_poly.type
_entity_poly.pdbx_seq_one_letter_code
_entity_poly.pdbx_strand_id
1 'polypeptide(L)'
;MHIHATPDEDPGPARKVKSAAGWRRIPIHETVLALGFLDHVEQQRLKGERRVFPELKPGGTAQRYGYKVSKDFSRYAHQLDLAGATFHGLRHTAITALARAEVYPDTINRLNGHEISGERGRYVKDIPLPQLQAAINAIAYDGIDADLIAGARGASKRRPTPS
;
A
#
# COMPACT_ATOMS: atom_id res chain seq x y z
N MET A 1 -14.12 2.77 -3.01
CA MET A 1 -13.32 1.86 -3.87
C MET A 1 -13.34 0.46 -3.27
N HIS A 2 -14.07 -0.46 -3.88
CA HIS A 2 -14.10 -1.87 -3.49
C HIS A 2 -13.00 -2.60 -4.24
N ILE A 3 -12.07 -3.24 -3.53
CA ILE A 3 -11.20 -4.24 -4.16
C ILE A 3 -12.05 -5.50 -4.33
N HIS A 4 -12.78 -5.60 -5.44
CA HIS A 4 -13.34 -6.86 -5.90
C HIS A 4 -12.23 -7.64 -6.62
N ALA A 5 -11.94 -8.86 -6.16
CA ALA A 5 -12.21 -9.97 -7.07
C ALA A 5 -13.53 -10.55 -6.54
N THR A 6 -14.60 -10.37 -7.30
CA THR A 6 -15.85 -11.08 -7.01
C THR A 6 -15.59 -12.58 -7.12
N PRO A 7 -16.28 -13.42 -6.33
CA PRO A 7 -16.18 -14.88 -6.45
C PRO A 7 -16.53 -15.42 -7.84
N ASP A 8 -17.16 -14.61 -8.69
CA ASP A 8 -17.70 -14.95 -10.02
C ASP A 8 -16.81 -14.59 -11.22
N GLU A 9 -15.58 -14.11 -11.02
CA GLU A 9 -14.65 -13.89 -12.14
C GLU A 9 -13.55 -14.95 -12.19
N ASP A 10 -13.41 -15.59 -13.36
CA ASP A 10 -12.40 -16.62 -13.65
C ASP A 10 -11.00 -16.16 -13.20
N PRO A 11 -10.39 -16.81 -12.20
CA PRO A 11 -9.12 -16.40 -11.64
C PRO A 11 -8.00 -16.84 -12.57
N GLY A 12 -7.84 -16.16 -13.72
CA GLY A 12 -6.59 -16.20 -14.47
C GLY A 12 -5.42 -15.99 -13.51
N PRO A 13 -4.30 -16.70 -13.65
CA PRO A 13 -3.46 -17.25 -12.57
C PRO A 13 -3.21 -16.26 -11.42
N ALA A 14 -4.21 -16.13 -10.55
CA ALA A 14 -4.29 -15.13 -9.51
C ALA A 14 -4.10 -15.85 -8.18
N ARG A 15 -3.31 -15.24 -7.31
CA ARG A 15 -3.01 -15.74 -5.95
C ARG A 15 -4.31 -16.23 -5.28
N LYS A 16 -4.41 -17.54 -5.07
CA LYS A 16 -5.41 -18.13 -4.18
C LYS A 16 -5.24 -17.52 -2.80
N VAL A 17 -6.16 -16.64 -2.42
CA VAL A 17 -6.34 -16.23 -1.04
C VAL A 17 -6.91 -17.44 -0.31
N LYS A 18 -6.12 -18.08 0.56
CA LYS A 18 -6.45 -19.38 1.16
C LYS A 18 -7.62 -19.34 2.16
N SER A 19 -8.16 -18.18 2.51
CA SER A 19 -9.30 -18.04 3.43
C SER A 19 -10.05 -16.72 3.26
N ALA A 20 -11.33 -16.67 3.66
CA ALA A 20 -12.12 -15.44 3.72
C ALA A 20 -11.44 -14.33 4.56
N ALA A 21 -10.63 -14.71 5.55
CA ALA A 21 -9.85 -13.81 6.39
C ALA A 21 -8.73 -13.04 5.64
N GLY A 22 -8.37 -13.46 4.42
CA GLY A 22 -7.42 -12.74 3.58
C GLY A 22 -8.01 -11.53 2.85
N TRP A 23 -9.34 -11.41 2.81
CA TRP A 23 -10.04 -10.27 2.23
C TRP A 23 -10.15 -9.14 3.26
N ARG A 24 -9.69 -7.95 2.90
CA ARG A 24 -9.70 -6.79 3.80
C ARG A 24 -10.05 -5.52 3.04
N ARG A 25 -10.87 -4.68 3.66
CA ARG A 25 -11.16 -3.32 3.19
C ARG A 25 -10.15 -2.40 3.83
N ILE A 26 -9.29 -1.79 3.02
CA ILE A 26 -8.29 -0.82 3.47
C ILE A 26 -8.68 0.53 2.84
N PRO A 27 -8.99 1.55 3.65
CA PRO A 27 -9.23 2.90 3.14
C PRO A 27 -7.95 3.50 2.55
N ILE A 28 -8.13 4.45 1.64
CA ILE A 28 -7.02 5.16 1.00
C ILE A 28 -6.83 6.47 1.75
N HIS A 29 -5.57 6.77 2.09
CA HIS A 29 -5.21 8.02 2.76
C HIS A 29 -5.51 9.24 1.88
N GLU A 30 -5.99 10.33 2.48
CA GLU A 30 -6.32 11.58 1.78
C GLU A 30 -5.16 12.13 0.95
N THR A 31 -3.94 12.19 1.48
CA THR A 31 -2.70 12.49 0.73
C THR A 31 -2.55 11.67 -0.55
N VAL A 32 -2.86 10.37 -0.54
CA VAL A 32 -2.77 9.51 -1.74
C VAL A 32 -3.85 9.87 -2.76
N LEU A 33 -5.04 10.25 -2.30
CA LEU A 33 -6.11 10.76 -3.16
C LEU A 33 -5.72 12.10 -3.78
N ALA A 34 -5.19 13.04 -2.99
CA ALA A 34 -4.71 14.35 -3.44
C ALA A 34 -3.58 14.23 -4.47
N LEU A 35 -2.77 13.19 -4.38
CA LEU A 35 -1.71 12.86 -5.35
C LEU A 35 -2.22 12.30 -6.69
N GLY A 36 -3.54 12.22 -6.89
CA GLY A 36 -4.17 11.78 -8.14
C GLY A 36 -4.25 10.26 -8.30
N PHE A 37 -4.30 9.49 -7.20
CA PHE A 37 -4.38 8.03 -7.30
C PHE A 37 -5.65 7.56 -8.03
N LEU A 38 -6.79 8.21 -7.80
CA LEU A 38 -8.04 7.86 -8.50
C LEU A 38 -7.96 8.20 -9.99
N ASP A 39 -7.31 9.31 -10.35
CA ASP A 39 -7.08 9.66 -11.75
C ASP A 39 -6.22 8.61 -12.43
N HIS A 40 -5.13 8.17 -11.77
CA HIS A 40 -4.29 7.08 -12.27
C HIS A 40 -5.10 5.80 -12.52
N VAL A 41 -5.92 5.38 -11.56
CA VAL A 41 -6.79 4.19 -11.71
C VAL A 41 -7.71 4.33 -12.92
N GLU A 42 -8.35 5.49 -13.11
CA GLU A 42 -9.23 5.73 -14.25
C GLU A 42 -8.48 5.72 -15.57
N GLN A 43 -7.27 6.30 -15.63
CA GLN A 43 -6.42 6.23 -16.83
C GLN A 43 -6.06 4.79 -17.20
N GLN A 44 -5.80 3.93 -16.22
CA GLN A 44 -5.52 2.53 -16.50
C GLN A 44 -6.76 1.79 -16.98
N ARG A 45 -7.94 2.10 -16.42
CA ARG A 45 -9.22 1.56 -16.90
C ARG A 45 -9.49 1.94 -18.35
N LEU A 46 -9.29 3.21 -18.72
CA LEU A 46 -9.47 3.71 -20.09
C LEU A 46 -8.53 3.04 -21.10
N LYS A 47 -7.33 2.63 -20.67
CA LYS A 47 -6.38 1.86 -21.48
C LYS A 47 -6.73 0.37 -21.60
N GLY A 48 -7.79 -0.10 -20.94
CA GLY A 48 -8.17 -1.51 -20.90
C GLY A 48 -7.25 -2.38 -20.03
N GLU A 49 -6.46 -1.76 -19.16
CA GLU A 49 -5.54 -2.48 -18.29
C GLU A 49 -6.29 -3.18 -17.17
N ARG A 50 -5.96 -4.44 -16.91
CA ARG A 50 -6.58 -5.24 -15.83
C ARG A 50 -6.01 -4.95 -14.45
N ARG A 51 -4.97 -4.12 -14.35
CA ARG A 51 -4.23 -3.83 -13.10
C ARG A 51 -3.99 -2.34 -12.94
N VAL A 52 -3.99 -1.90 -11.69
CA VAL A 52 -3.63 -0.52 -11.32
C VAL A 52 -2.17 -0.20 -11.68
N PHE A 53 -1.27 -1.19 -11.62
CA PHE A 53 0.14 -1.03 -11.98
C PHE A 53 0.60 -2.13 -12.96
N PRO A 54 0.32 -2.01 -14.27
CA PRO A 54 0.67 -3.02 -15.28
C PRO A 54 2.18 -3.22 -15.47
N GLU A 55 2.98 -2.22 -15.16
CA GLU A 55 4.44 -2.24 -15.19
C GLU A 55 5.05 -3.21 -14.17
N LEU A 56 4.29 -3.60 -13.14
CA LEU A 56 4.69 -4.59 -12.17
C LEU A 56 4.58 -5.99 -12.76
N LYS A 57 5.71 -6.46 -13.31
CA LYS A 57 5.87 -7.82 -13.83
C LYS A 57 6.27 -8.79 -12.71
N PRO A 58 5.77 -10.05 -12.74
CA PRO A 58 6.18 -11.05 -11.77
C PRO A 58 7.66 -11.40 -11.99
N GLY A 59 8.36 -11.78 -10.92
CA GLY A 59 9.77 -12.15 -11.02
C GLY A 59 10.27 -13.02 -9.88
N GLY A 60 11.52 -13.46 -10.01
CA GLY A 60 12.16 -14.43 -9.12
C GLY A 60 11.64 -15.85 -9.33
N THR A 61 12.24 -16.82 -8.62
CA THR A 61 11.90 -18.24 -8.71
C THR A 61 10.41 -18.52 -8.42
N ALA A 62 9.80 -17.71 -7.55
CA ALA A 62 8.40 -17.84 -7.16
C ALA A 62 7.43 -16.94 -7.96
N GLN A 63 7.89 -16.27 -9.04
CA GLN A 63 7.07 -15.43 -9.93
C GLN A 63 6.18 -14.42 -9.17
N ARG A 64 6.75 -13.71 -8.19
CA ARG A 64 6.01 -12.79 -7.32
C ARG A 64 6.08 -11.36 -7.84
N TYR A 65 4.94 -10.67 -7.85
CA TYR A 65 4.82 -9.25 -8.23
C TYR A 65 5.63 -8.29 -7.34
N GLY A 66 5.86 -8.66 -6.08
CA GLY A 66 6.69 -7.86 -5.17
C GLY A 66 8.20 -7.96 -5.42
N TYR A 67 8.66 -8.94 -6.21
CA TYR A 67 10.09 -9.20 -6.40
C TYR A 67 10.81 -7.98 -6.98
N LYS A 68 10.29 -7.44 -8.09
CA LYS A 68 10.90 -6.30 -8.78
C LYS A 68 10.82 -5.04 -7.92
N VAL A 69 9.67 -4.74 -7.33
CA VAL A 69 9.47 -3.55 -6.49
C VAL A 69 10.43 -3.53 -5.30
N SER A 70 10.58 -4.66 -4.60
CA SER A 70 11.52 -4.74 -3.48
C SER A 70 12.97 -4.50 -3.92
N LYS A 71 13.37 -5.06 -5.08
CA LYS A 71 14.72 -4.86 -5.64
C LYS A 71 14.97 -3.42 -6.06
N ASP A 72 13.99 -2.80 -6.72
CA ASP A 72 14.07 -1.41 -7.16
C ASP A 72 14.11 -0.47 -5.95
N PHE A 73 13.32 -0.74 -4.91
CA PHE A 73 13.35 0.00 -3.65
C PHE A 73 14.71 -0.11 -2.96
N SER A 74 15.28 -1.31 -2.84
CA SER A 74 16.61 -1.48 -2.23
C SER A 74 17.70 -0.72 -2.99
N ARG A 75 17.62 -0.69 -4.33
CA ARG A 75 18.53 0.12 -5.15
C ARG A 75 18.34 1.61 -4.91
N TYR A 76 17.10 2.07 -4.84
CA TYR A 76 16.76 3.47 -4.59
C TYR A 76 17.23 3.91 -3.19
N ALA A 77 17.00 3.10 -2.17
CA ALA A 77 17.49 3.35 -0.81
C ALA A 77 19.01 3.47 -0.76
N HIS A 78 19.74 2.59 -1.46
CA HIS A 78 21.19 2.67 -1.57
C HIS A 78 21.66 3.95 -2.28
N GLN A 79 20.93 4.42 -3.31
CA GLN A 79 21.28 5.67 -4.00
C GLN A 79 21.10 6.93 -3.14
N LEU A 80 20.30 6.82 -2.08
CA LEU A 80 20.05 7.88 -1.12
C LEU A 80 20.81 7.68 0.21
N ASP A 81 21.74 6.73 0.26
CA ASP A 81 22.48 6.34 1.47
C ASP A 81 21.59 5.99 2.68
N LEU A 82 20.38 5.49 2.42
CA LEU A 82 19.42 5.06 3.44
C LEU A 82 19.72 3.62 3.88
N ALA A 83 20.77 3.44 4.68
CA ALA A 83 21.15 2.15 5.22
C ALA A 83 20.01 1.52 6.04
N GLY A 84 19.75 0.22 5.82
CA GLY A 84 18.72 -0.53 6.53
C GLY A 84 17.28 -0.30 6.07
N ALA A 85 17.03 0.64 5.15
CA ALA A 85 15.71 0.83 4.57
C ALA A 85 15.35 -0.35 3.65
N THR A 86 14.22 -0.99 3.94
CA THR A 86 13.68 -2.09 3.13
C THR A 86 12.24 -1.80 2.74
N PHE A 87 11.78 -2.45 1.67
CA PHE A 87 10.37 -2.32 1.27
C PHE A 87 9.42 -2.82 2.37
N HIS A 88 9.82 -3.83 3.16
CA HIS A 88 9.07 -4.25 4.35
C HIS A 88 9.10 -3.20 5.47
N GLY A 89 10.20 -2.46 5.59
CA GLY A 89 10.36 -1.35 6.53
C GLY A 89 9.25 -0.31 6.42
N LEU A 90 8.75 -0.03 5.20
CA LEU A 90 7.61 0.88 5.00
C LEU A 90 6.38 0.48 5.81
N ARG A 91 6.10 -0.82 5.88
CA ARG A 91 4.97 -1.35 6.66
C ARG A 91 5.19 -1.13 8.16
N HIS A 92 6.41 -1.38 8.66
CA HIS A 92 6.75 -1.13 10.06
C HIS A 92 6.64 0.36 10.40
N THR A 93 7.08 1.23 9.49
CA THR A 93 6.96 2.68 9.64
C THR A 93 5.50 3.10 9.75
N ALA A 94 4.63 2.59 8.87
CA ALA A 94 3.18 2.86 8.92
C ALA A 94 2.54 2.36 10.22
N ILE A 95 2.88 1.15 10.68
CA ILE A 95 2.39 0.61 11.97
C ILE A 95 2.85 1.48 13.14
N THR A 96 4.11 1.94 13.11
CA THR A 96 4.68 2.81 14.14
C THR A 96 3.97 4.16 14.15
N ALA A 97 3.67 4.73 12.99
CA ALA A 97 2.91 5.98 12.87
C ALA A 97 1.51 5.84 13.46
N LEU A 98 0.79 4.75 13.14
CA LEU A 98 -0.51 4.46 13.73
C LEU A 98 -0.45 4.33 15.26
N ALA A 99 0.58 3.66 15.78
CA ALA A 99 0.77 3.51 17.23
C ALA A 99 1.06 4.85 17.91
N ARG A 100 1.86 5.73 17.27
CA ARG A 100 2.14 7.09 17.77
C ARG A 100 0.92 8.01 17.71
N ALA A 101 0.03 7.78 16.75
CA ALA A 101 -1.27 8.45 16.67
C ALA A 101 -2.33 7.83 17.60
N GLU A 102 -1.91 6.99 18.55
CA GLU A 102 -2.77 6.35 19.56
C GLU A 102 -3.95 5.55 18.97
N VAL A 103 -3.79 5.05 17.74
CA VAL A 103 -4.79 4.19 17.11
C VAL A 103 -4.87 2.87 17.88
N TYR A 104 -6.10 2.47 18.22
CA TYR A 104 -6.33 1.26 19.02
C TYR A 104 -5.67 0.02 18.38
N PRO A 105 -4.95 -0.83 19.15
CA PRO A 105 -4.18 -1.96 18.61
C PRO A 105 -4.97 -2.91 17.73
N ASP A 106 -6.25 -3.13 18.01
CA ASP A 106 -7.09 -4.01 17.20
C ASP A 106 -7.40 -3.40 15.82
N THR A 107 -7.46 -2.07 15.73
CA THR A 107 -7.57 -1.32 14.46
C THR A 107 -6.29 -1.45 13.65
N ILE A 108 -5.12 -1.32 14.30
CA ILE A 108 -3.82 -1.52 13.67
C ILE A 108 -3.69 -2.96 13.16
N ASN A 109 -4.06 -3.96 13.97
CA ASN A 109 -4.04 -5.37 13.60
C ASN A 109 -4.95 -5.66 12.41
N ARG A 110 -6.14 -5.06 12.36
CA ARG A 110 -7.06 -5.20 11.23
C ARG A 110 -6.48 -4.63 9.94
N LEU A 111 -5.89 -3.43 9.98
CA LEU A 111 -5.22 -2.79 8.83
C LEU A 111 -3.99 -3.59 8.39
N ASN A 112 -3.25 -4.14 9.35
CA ASN A 112 -2.07 -4.97 9.14
C ASN A 112 -2.44 -6.42 8.75
N GLY A 113 -3.71 -6.80 8.79
CA GLY A 113 -4.15 -8.14 8.47
C GLY A 113 -3.61 -9.24 9.39
N HIS A 114 -3.35 -8.88 10.65
CA HIS A 114 -3.10 -9.84 11.72
C HIS A 114 -4.43 -10.26 12.36
N GLU A 115 -4.51 -11.50 12.83
CA GLU A 115 -5.66 -11.97 13.59
C GLU A 115 -5.68 -11.29 14.96
N ILE A 116 -6.86 -10.80 15.36
CA ILE A 116 -7.09 -10.31 16.72
C ILE A 116 -7.26 -11.55 17.59
N SER A 117 -6.28 -11.84 18.43
CA SER A 117 -6.26 -13.03 19.27
C SER A 117 -7.14 -12.88 20.52
N GLY A 118 -7.58 -14.00 21.08
CA GLY A 118 -8.35 -14.05 22.33
C GLY A 118 -9.82 -13.67 22.20
N GLU A 119 -10.44 -13.34 23.33
CA GLU A 119 -11.87 -13.04 23.41
C GLU A 119 -12.27 -11.81 22.57
N ARG A 120 -11.38 -10.83 22.45
CA ARG A 120 -11.56 -9.62 21.65
C ARG A 120 -11.75 -9.91 20.15
N GLY A 121 -11.13 -10.95 19.61
CA GLY A 121 -11.33 -11.38 18.23
C GLY A 121 -12.74 -11.90 17.93
N ARG A 122 -13.49 -12.29 18.98
CA ARG A 122 -14.91 -12.70 18.83
C ARG A 122 -15.84 -11.50 18.71
N TYR A 123 -15.51 -10.38 19.36
CA TYR A 123 -16.34 -9.18 19.42
C TYR A 123 -15.95 -8.12 18.37
N VAL A 124 -14.65 -7.97 18.07
CA VAL A 124 -14.13 -7.00 17.09
C VAL A 124 -14.03 -7.64 15.71
N LYS A 125 -15.15 -8.13 15.17
CA LYS A 125 -15.18 -8.74 13.82
C LYS A 125 -15.20 -7.69 12.72
N ASP A 126 -15.88 -6.57 12.96
CA ASP A 126 -16.09 -5.51 11.97
C ASP A 126 -15.83 -4.13 12.57
N ILE A 127 -14.59 -3.67 12.40
CA ILE A 127 -14.25 -2.26 12.65
C ILE A 127 -14.92 -1.43 11.53
N PRO A 128 -15.75 -0.43 11.86
CA PRO A 128 -16.42 0.39 10.87
C PRO A 128 -15.44 1.05 9.90
N LEU A 129 -15.80 1.12 8.62
CA LEU A 129 -14.97 1.76 7.59
C LEU A 129 -14.59 3.21 7.92
N PRO A 130 -15.48 4.06 8.50
CA PRO A 130 -15.09 5.41 8.93
C PRO A 130 -13.98 5.41 9.98
N GLN A 131 -13.99 4.45 10.91
CA GLN A 131 -12.92 4.32 11.92
C GLN A 131 -11.59 3.89 11.27
N LEU A 132 -11.64 2.96 10.31
CA LEU A 132 -10.45 2.60 9.53
C LEU A 132 -9.92 3.80 8.72
N GLN A 133 -10.81 4.61 8.15
CA GLN A 133 -10.44 5.81 7.39
C GLN A 133 -9.76 6.84 8.29
N ALA A 134 -10.34 7.13 9.46
CA ALA A 134 -9.74 8.03 10.44
C ALA A 134 -8.36 7.54 10.88
N ALA A 135 -8.22 6.23 11.16
CA ALA A 135 -6.93 5.63 11.50
C ALA A 135 -5.90 5.78 10.36
N ILE A 136 -6.28 5.48 9.12
CA ILE A 136 -5.38 5.64 7.98
C ILE A 136 -4.96 7.10 7.80
N ASN A 137 -5.89 8.06 7.88
CA ASN A 137 -5.60 9.49 7.76
C ASN A 137 -4.78 10.05 8.93
N ALA A 138 -4.70 9.34 10.07
CA ALA A 138 -3.86 9.74 11.20
C ALA A 138 -2.36 9.44 10.97
N ILE A 139 -2.00 8.74 9.89
CA ILE A 139 -0.61 8.49 9.52
C ILE A 139 0.01 9.80 9.01
N ALA A 140 0.77 10.46 9.87
CA ALA A 140 1.53 11.65 9.52
C ALA A 140 3.03 11.43 9.72
N TYR A 141 3.83 12.10 8.89
CA TYR A 141 5.28 12.17 9.04
C TYR A 141 5.69 13.63 8.94
N ASP A 142 6.51 14.09 9.88
CA ASP A 142 6.94 15.48 9.94
C ASP A 142 7.63 15.90 8.63
N GLY A 143 7.13 16.99 8.05
CA GLY A 143 7.66 17.54 6.81
C GLY A 143 7.33 16.72 5.55
N ILE A 144 6.40 15.77 5.59
CA ILE A 144 5.94 15.03 4.40
C ILE A 144 4.45 15.32 4.16
N ASP A 145 4.16 16.04 3.09
CA ASP A 145 2.81 16.32 2.60
C ASP A 145 2.67 16.03 1.10
N ALA A 146 1.44 16.21 0.58
CA ALA A 146 1.14 15.98 -0.83
C ALA A 146 1.95 16.91 -1.75
N ASP A 147 2.19 18.15 -1.32
CA ASP A 147 2.85 19.18 -2.13
C ASP A 147 4.34 18.89 -2.28
N LEU A 148 5.02 18.48 -1.20
CA LEU A 148 6.38 17.99 -1.25
C LEU A 148 6.51 16.82 -2.23
N ILE A 149 5.61 15.85 -2.13
CA ILE A 149 5.63 14.64 -2.96
C ILE A 149 5.34 14.98 -4.43
N ALA A 150 4.43 15.92 -4.70
CA ALA A 150 4.12 16.39 -6.05
C ALA A 150 5.29 17.20 -6.66
N GLY A 151 5.91 18.09 -5.87
CA GLY A 151 7.08 18.88 -6.26
C GLY A 151 8.30 18.01 -6.62
N ALA A 152 8.51 16.90 -5.89
CA ALA A 152 9.58 15.94 -6.19
C ALA A 152 9.42 15.26 -7.56
N ARG A 153 8.18 15.04 -8.04
CA ARG A 153 7.93 14.49 -9.40
C ARG A 153 8.36 15.47 -10.51
N GLY A 154 8.33 16.78 -10.24
CA GLY A 154 8.82 17.80 -11.16
C GLY A 154 10.35 17.82 -11.30
N ALA A 155 11.08 17.52 -10.22
CA ALA A 155 12.54 17.57 -10.20
C ALA A 155 13.23 16.37 -10.90
N SER A 156 12.58 15.21 -10.94
CA SER A 156 13.17 13.96 -11.48
C SER A 156 13.37 13.95 -13.01
N LYS A 157 12.79 14.91 -13.76
CA LYS A 157 13.00 15.02 -15.23
C LYS A 157 14.36 15.61 -15.63
N ARG A 158 15.23 15.98 -14.70
CA ARG A 158 16.59 16.47 -14.98
C ARG A 158 17.63 15.47 -14.50
N ARG A 159 17.87 14.40 -15.28
CA ARG A 159 19.09 13.59 -15.11
C ARG A 159 19.97 13.77 -16.35
N PRO A 160 21.18 14.35 -16.22
CA PRO A 160 22.11 14.42 -17.33
C PRO A 160 22.62 13.01 -17.64
N THR A 161 22.60 12.65 -18.91
CA THR A 161 23.31 11.47 -19.43
C THR A 161 24.80 11.66 -19.21
N PRO A 162 25.52 10.72 -18.58
CA PRO A 162 26.98 10.78 -18.54
C PRO A 162 27.52 10.56 -19.96
N SER A 163 28.36 11.50 -20.40
CA SER A 163 29.19 11.40 -21.60
C SER A 163 30.31 10.38 -21.43
#